data_AF-A0A2H9LTI6-F1
#
_entry.id   AF-A0A2H9LTI6-F1
#
_cell.length_a   1.000
_cell.length_b   1.000
_cell.length_c   1.000
_cell.angle_alpha   90.00
_cell.angle_beta   90.00
_cell.angle_gamma   90.00
#
_symmetry.space_group_name_H-M   'P 1'
#
loop_
_entity.id
_entity.type
_entity.pdbx_description
1 polymer ?
#
loop_
_entity_poly.entity_id
_entity_poly.type
_entity_poly.pdbx_seq_one_letter_code
_entity_poly.pdbx_strand_id
1 'polypeptide(L)' 'DGIIKIIKDNKGRVTQKEIRKQIPLSEAKISLMITELEDKGIVKRIKKGRGNIIILSKKLDSD' A
#
# COMPACT_ATOMS: atom_id res chain seq x y z
N ASP A 1 -3.18 -1.58 -10.31
CA ASP A 1 -4.44 -1.04 -9.75
C ASP A 1 -4.94 -1.72 -8.48
N GLY A 2 -4.82 -3.05 -8.36
CA GLY A 2 -5.35 -3.81 -7.20
C GLY A 2 -4.93 -3.31 -5.82
N ILE A 3 -3.65 -2.98 -5.61
CA ILE A 3 -3.16 -2.47 -4.31
C ILE A 3 -3.77 -1.10 -3.97
N ILE A 4 -3.83 -0.18 -4.92
CA ILE A 4 -4.41 1.16 -4.70
C ILE A 4 -5.89 1.03 -4.36
N LYS A 5 -6.63 0.18 -5.07
CA LYS A 5 -8.04 -0.10 -4.78
C LYS A 5 -8.22 -0.62 -3.35
N ILE A 6 -7.44 -1.61 -2.93
CA ILE A 6 -7.48 -2.14 -1.55
C ILE A 6 -7.22 -1.02 -0.52
N ILE A 7 -6.23 -0.16 -0.77
CA ILE A 7 -5.93 0.96 0.12
C ILE A 7 -7.12 1.94 0.19
N LYS A 8 -7.73 2.29 -0.95
CA LYS A 8 -8.91 3.16 -1.03
C LYS A 8 -10.12 2.56 -0.31
N ASP A 9 -10.42 1.28 -0.55
CA ASP A 9 -11.51 0.54 0.11
C ASP A 9 -11.31 0.48 1.64
N ASN A 10 -10.05 0.52 2.10
CA ASN A 10 -9.68 0.62 3.52
C ASN A 10 -9.48 2.09 3.98
N LYS A 11 -10.24 3.03 3.42
CA LYS A 11 -10.23 4.46 3.81
C LYS A 11 -8.84 5.10 3.75
N GLY A 12 -8.04 4.72 2.75
CA GLY A 12 -6.71 5.29 2.51
C GLY A 12 -5.61 4.75 3.43
N ARG A 13 -5.88 3.73 4.27
CA ARG A 13 -4.92 3.21 5.25
C ARG A 13 -5.11 1.70 5.47
N VAL A 14 -4.07 0.93 5.22
CA VAL A 14 -4.11 -0.54 5.35
C VAL A 14 -2.75 -1.10 5.76
N THR A 15 -2.70 -2.24 6.44
CA THR A 15 -1.43 -2.91 6.70
C THR A 15 -0.96 -3.72 5.48
N GLN A 16 0.35 -3.86 5.32
CA GLN A 16 0.91 -4.73 4.28
C GLN A 16 0.45 -6.20 4.45
N LYS A 17 0.21 -6.63 5.70
CA LYS A 17 -0.36 -7.95 6.03
C LYS A 17 -1.78 -8.12 5.48
N GLU A 18 -2.62 -7.09 5.55
CA GLU A 18 -3.98 -7.13 5.00
C GLU A 18 -3.98 -7.12 3.48
N ILE A 19 -3.09 -6.36 2.84
CA ILE A 19 -2.89 -6.41 1.38
C ILE A 19 -2.53 -7.83 0.94
N ARG A 20 -1.63 -8.50 1.66
CA ARG A 20 -1.23 -9.89 1.38
C ARG A 20 -2.37 -10.91 1.45
N LYS A 21 -3.37 -10.68 2.30
CA LYS A 21 -4.52 -11.58 2.40
C LYS A 21 -5.46 -11.48 1.20
N GLN A 22 -5.40 -10.38 0.46
CA GLN A 22 -6.34 -10.06 -0.62
C GLN A 22 -5.75 -10.28 -2.02
N ILE A 23 -4.44 -10.50 -2.11
CA ILE A 23 -3.74 -10.67 -3.38
C ILE A 23 -2.95 -11.99 -3.33
N PRO A 24 -3.13 -12.90 -4.30
CA PRO A 24 -2.41 -14.17 -4.37
C PRO A 24 -0.98 -13.98 -4.91
N LEU A 25 -0.19 -13.12 -4.28
CA LEU A 25 1.20 -12.84 -4.64
C LEU A 25 2.12 -13.02 -3.42
N SER A 26 3.40 -13.26 -3.69
CA SER A 26 4.41 -13.39 -2.64
C SER A 26 4.62 -12.09 -1.87
N GLU A 27 5.16 -12.21 -0.65
CA GLU A 27 5.53 -11.05 0.16
C GLU A 27 6.50 -10.11 -0.57
N ALA A 28 7.53 -10.71 -1.19
CA ALA A 28 8.56 -9.98 -1.91
C ALA A 28 7.94 -9.19 -3.08
N LYS A 29 7.04 -9.81 -3.86
CA LYS A 29 6.37 -9.13 -4.97
C LYS A 29 5.47 -7.99 -4.48
N ILE A 30 4.75 -8.18 -3.37
CA ILE A 30 3.94 -7.12 -2.77
C ILE A 30 4.82 -5.98 -2.25
N SER A 31 5.94 -6.30 -1.60
CA SER A 31 6.89 -5.29 -1.13
C SER A 31 7.49 -4.48 -2.29
N LEU A 32 7.85 -5.13 -3.40
CA LEU A 32 8.34 -4.47 -4.60
C LEU A 32 7.30 -3.51 -5.18
N MET A 33 6.06 -3.96 -5.37
CA MET A 33 4.98 -3.11 -5.90
C MET A 33 4.68 -1.91 -4.99
N ILE A 34 4.68 -2.09 -3.67
CA ILE A 34 4.50 -0.98 -2.72
C ILE A 34 5.67 0.02 -2.85
N THR A 35 6.89 -0.46 -3.04
CA THR A 35 8.09 0.39 -3.23
C THR A 35 7.98 1.21 -4.51
N GLU A 36 7.52 0.62 -5.61
CA GLU A 36 7.27 1.35 -6.87
C GLU A 36 6.18 2.43 -6.72
N LEU A 37 5.11 2.15 -5.95
CA LEU A 37 4.06 3.13 -5.68
C LEU A 37 4.54 4.26 -4.77
N GLU A 38 5.43 3.95 -3.82
CA GLU A 38 6.04 4.91 -2.91
C GLU A 38 6.99 5.84 -3.65
N ASP A 39 7.82 5.31 -4.56
CA ASP A 39 8.71 6.07 -5.44
C ASP A 39 7.94 7.05 -6.34
N LYS A 40 6.78 6.61 -6.87
CA LYS A 40 5.84 7.48 -7.60
C LYS A 40 5.13 8.51 -6.71
N GLY A 41 5.32 8.46 -5.40
CA GLY A 41 4.68 9.36 -4.44
C GLY A 41 3.18 9.11 -4.23
N ILE A 42 2.67 7.96 -4.65
CA ILE A 42 1.24 7.57 -4.57
C ILE A 42 0.89 7.06 -3.19
N VAL A 43 1.82 6.38 -2.52
CA VAL A 43 1.64 5.86 -1.16
C VAL A 43 2.82 6.24 -0.28
N LYS A 44 2.65 6.12 1.04
CA LYS A 44 3.76 6.18 2.00
C LYS A 44 3.73 4.98 2.94
N ARG A 45 4.92 4.51 3.31
CA ARG A 45 5.11 3.44 4.27
C ARG A 45 5.39 4.00 5.66
N ILE A 46 4.68 3.50 6.65
CA ILE A 46 4.89 3.82 8.07
C ILE A 46 5.26 2.52 8.78
N LYS A 47 6.46 2.46 9.36
CA LYS A 47 6.90 1.31 10.15
C LYS A 47 6.06 1.21 11.42
N LYS A 48 5.51 0.02 11.69
CA LYS A 48 4.76 -0.30 12.92
C LYS A 48 5.18 -1.68 13.43
N GLY A 49 6.09 -1.70 14.41
CA GLY A 49 6.67 -2.93 14.94
C GLY A 49 7.38 -3.74 13.85
N ARG A 50 6.99 -5.01 13.68
CA ARG A 50 7.52 -5.92 12.64
C ARG A 50 6.82 -5.80 11.28
N GLY A 51 5.91 -4.84 11.11
CA GLY A 51 5.17 -4.66 9.86
C GLY A 51 5.14 -3.21 9.39
N ASN A 52 4.46 -3.01 8.27
CA ASN A 52 4.27 -1.70 7.66
C ASN A 52 2.78 -1.37 7.52
N ILE A 53 2.45 -0.12 7.80
CA ILE A 53 1.18 0.50 7.38
C ILE A 53 1.44 1.24 6.08
N ILE A 54 0.58 1.03 5.10
CA ILE A 54 0.57 1.72 3.82
C ILE A 54 -0.56 2.73 3.85
N ILE A 55 -0.25 3.99 3.56
CA ILE A 55 -1.23 5.06 3.45
C ILE A 55 -1.23 5.64 2.04
N LEU A 56 -2.40 6.06 1.55
CA LEU A 56 -2.50 6.81 0.30
C LEU A 56 -1.90 8.21 0.52
N SER A 57 -1.14 8.69 -0.46
CA SER A 57 -0.60 10.03 -0.48
C SER A 57 -1.63 11.02 -1.02
N LYS A 58 -1.73 12.21 -0.41
CA LYS A 58 -2.67 13.28 -0.80
C LYS A 58 -2.54 13.74 -2.25
N LYS A 59 -1.44 13.38 -2.93
CA LYS A 59 -1.19 13.69 -4.34
C LYS A 59 -2.27 13.11 -5.27
N LEU A 60 -3.05 12.13 -4.82
CA LEU A 60 -4.11 11.49 -5.61
C LEU A 60 -5.53 12.02 -5.35
N ASP A 61 -5.72 12.88 -4.34
CA ASP A 61 -7.03 13.49 -4.00
C ASP A 61 -7.19 14.90 -4.61
N SER A 62 -6.17 15.38 -5.34
CA SER A 62 -6.10 16.74 -5.90
C SER A 62 -6.28 16.77 -7.43
N ASP A 63 -6.50 15.61 -8.05
CA ASP A 63 -6.81 15.42 -9.49
C ASP A 63 -8.23 14.83 -9.62
#